data_AF-A0A520EG95-F1
#
_entry.id   AF-A0A520EG95-F1
#
_cell.length_a   1.000
_cell.length_b   1.000
_cell.length_c   1.000
_cell.angle_alpha   90.00
_cell.angle_beta   90.00
_cell.angle_gamma   90.00
#
_symmetry.space_group_name_H-M   'P 1'
#
loop_
_entity.id
_entity.type
_entity.pdbx_description
1 polymer ?
#
loop_
_entity_poly.entity_id
_entity_poly.type
_entity_poly.pdbx_seq_one_letter_code
_entity_poly.pdbx_strand_id
1 'polypeptide(L)'
;MPKIIHAMIRVVDLDRSMRFYADLLDLRESHRLEFPDFALVYLRNDESEFELELTLNKGAEELYTHGNGYGHIAAVVDDAQVERERLLALGHHPGDVKEFKRADDLVARFFFIQDPDGYKIEMLERHGHYQ
;
A
#
# COMPACT_ATOMS: atom_id res chain seq x y z
N MET A 1 13.42 10.68 -21.32
CA MET A 1 13.10 11.33 -20.03
C MET A 1 13.10 10.25 -18.95
N PRO A 2 13.53 10.53 -17.71
CA PRO A 2 13.47 9.55 -16.62
C PRO A 2 12.01 9.17 -16.31
N LYS A 3 11.77 7.91 -15.92
CA LYS A 3 10.47 7.35 -15.56
C LYS A 3 10.53 6.76 -14.16
N ILE A 4 9.56 7.07 -13.31
CA ILE A 4 9.40 6.44 -12.00
C ILE A 4 8.71 5.09 -12.22
N ILE A 5 9.28 4.02 -11.66
CA ILE A 5 8.82 2.65 -11.93
C ILE A 5 8.47 1.86 -10.68
N HIS A 6 9.01 2.21 -9.51
CA HIS A 6 8.65 1.53 -8.27
C HIS A 6 8.85 2.43 -7.04
N ALA A 7 8.24 2.03 -5.93
CA ALA A 7 8.64 2.40 -4.58
C ALA A 7 9.05 1.13 -3.83
N MET A 8 10.07 1.25 -2.98
CA MET A 8 10.57 0.13 -2.20
C MET A 8 10.29 0.33 -0.72
N ILE A 9 9.81 -0.73 -0.07
CA ILE A 9 9.68 -0.83 1.38
C ILE A 9 10.39 -2.08 1.88
N ARG A 10 10.79 -2.08 3.15
CA ARG A 10 11.40 -3.26 3.78
C ARG A 10 10.38 -3.98 4.62
N VAL A 11 10.33 -5.30 4.49
CA VAL A 11 9.41 -6.14 5.25
C VAL A 11 10.18 -7.21 6.01
N VAL A 12 9.65 -7.64 7.15
CA VAL A 12 10.23 -8.74 7.94
C VAL A 12 9.62 -10.10 7.61
N ASP A 13 8.41 -10.13 7.02
CA ASP A 13 7.72 -11.35 6.62
C ASP A 13 7.09 -11.15 5.24
N LEU A 14 7.76 -11.69 4.23
CA LEU A 14 7.38 -11.55 2.84
C LEU A 14 6.00 -12.15 2.54
N ASP A 15 5.71 -13.34 3.07
CA ASP A 15 4.43 -14.02 2.79
C ASP A 15 3.26 -13.27 3.41
N ARG A 16 3.45 -12.71 4.61
CA ARG A 16 2.44 -11.89 5.28
C ARG A 16 2.19 -10.59 4.52
N SER A 17 3.23 -9.91 4.06
CA SER A 17 3.11 -8.68 3.28
C SER A 17 2.48 -8.94 1.90
N MET A 18 2.89 -10.01 1.21
CA MET A 18 2.31 -10.38 -0.08
C MET A 18 0.82 -10.70 0.01
N ARG A 19 0.38 -11.43 1.05
CA ARG A 19 -1.06 -11.66 1.30
C ARG A 19 -1.81 -10.35 1.55
N PHE A 20 -1.24 -9.47 2.37
CA PHE A 20 -1.84 -8.16 2.63
C PHE A 20 -2.03 -7.33 1.35
N TYR A 21 -1.00 -7.20 0.53
CA TYR A 21 -1.07 -6.42 -0.71
C TYR A 21 -1.94 -7.07 -1.80
N ALA A 22 -2.04 -8.40 -1.80
CA ALA A 22 -3.00 -9.12 -2.61
C ALA A 22 -4.45 -8.85 -2.18
N ASP A 23 -4.74 -8.87 -0.87
CA ASP A 23 -6.10 -8.61 -0.37
C ASP A 23 -6.51 -7.15 -0.55
N LEU A 24 -5.57 -6.22 -0.34
CA LEU A 24 -5.83 -4.77 -0.37
C LEU A 24 -5.92 -4.22 -1.79
N LEU A 25 -4.96 -4.54 -2.65
CA LEU A 25 -4.74 -3.88 -3.94
C LEU A 25 -4.71 -4.86 -5.13
N ASP A 26 -4.96 -6.15 -4.87
CA ASP A 26 -4.76 -7.25 -5.83
C ASP A 26 -3.36 -7.28 -6.47
N LEU A 27 -2.34 -6.82 -5.74
CA LEU A 27 -0.97 -6.88 -6.24
C LEU A 27 -0.45 -8.32 -6.16
N ARG A 28 0.14 -8.78 -7.25
CA ARG A 28 0.75 -10.10 -7.40
C ARG A 28 2.21 -9.97 -7.79
N GLU A 29 3.00 -11.00 -7.47
CA GLU A 29 4.41 -11.05 -7.84
C GLU A 29 4.58 -10.96 -9.36
N SER A 30 5.27 -9.91 -9.81
CA SER A 30 5.69 -9.73 -11.21
C SER A 30 7.11 -10.20 -11.45
N HIS A 31 7.97 -10.06 -10.44
CA HIS A 31 9.39 -10.40 -10.53
C HIS A 31 9.97 -10.67 -9.14
N ARG A 32 10.99 -11.54 -9.08
CA ARG A 32 11.70 -11.86 -7.84
C ARG A 32 13.17 -12.09 -8.11
N LEU A 33 14.01 -11.53 -7.23
CA LEU A 33 15.45 -11.75 -7.19
C LEU A 33 15.84 -12.27 -5.81
N GLU A 34 16.52 -13.41 -5.79
CA GLU A 34 16.93 -14.11 -4.58
C GLU A 34 18.46 -14.01 -4.41
N PHE A 35 18.91 -13.53 -3.24
CA PHE A 35 20.32 -13.43 -2.88
C PHE A 35 20.60 -14.20 -1.60
N PRO A 36 21.87 -14.48 -1.23
CA PRO A 36 22.18 -15.18 0.02
C PRO A 36 21.60 -14.51 1.27
N ASP A 37 21.65 -13.18 1.36
CA ASP A 37 21.30 -12.42 2.57
C ASP A 37 19.96 -11.65 2.47
N PHE A 38 19.41 -11.48 1.27
CA PHE A 38 18.17 -10.73 1.06
C PHE A 38 17.40 -11.23 -0.17
N ALA A 39 16.14 -10.81 -0.29
CA ALA A 39 15.31 -11.02 -1.47
C ALA A 39 14.59 -9.72 -1.85
N LEU A 40 14.40 -9.53 -3.15
CA LEU A 40 13.61 -8.43 -3.73
C LEU A 40 12.41 -9.04 -4.44
N VAL A 41 11.21 -8.59 -4.10
CA VAL A 41 9.96 -9.06 -4.72
C VAL A 41 9.16 -7.87 -5.19
N TYR A 42 8.88 -7.83 -6.48
CA TYR A 42 8.13 -6.78 -7.14
C TYR A 42 6.68 -7.21 -7.26
N LEU A 43 5.77 -6.36 -6.80
CA LEU A 43 4.33 -6.60 -6.85
C LEU A 43 3.65 -5.58 -7.76
N ARG A 44 2.73 -6.03 -8.61
CA ARG A 44 1.90 -5.17 -9.47
C ARG A 44 0.53 -5.79 -9.75
N ASN A 45 -0.38 -5.00 -10.29
CA ASN A 45 -1.63 -5.44 -10.92
C ASN A 45 -1.71 -4.86 -12.35
N ASP A 46 -2.84 -5.04 -13.03
CA ASP A 46 -3.01 -4.58 -14.42
C ASP A 46 -3.40 -3.08 -14.52
N GLU A 47 -3.63 -2.41 -13.39
CA GLU A 47 -4.04 -0.99 -13.35
C GLU A 47 -2.86 -0.03 -13.56
N SER A 48 -1.63 -0.46 -13.28
CA SER A 48 -0.44 0.40 -13.36
C SER A 48 0.84 -0.38 -13.67
N GLU A 49 1.73 0.22 -14.46
CA GLU A 49 3.09 -0.29 -14.66
C GLU A 49 4.03 -0.02 -13.46
N PHE A 50 3.56 0.72 -12.45
CA PHE A 50 4.30 0.98 -11.22
C PHE A 50 4.29 -0.25 -10.30
N GLU A 51 5.44 -0.57 -9.72
CA GLU A 51 5.60 -1.72 -8.84
C GLU A 51 5.82 -1.30 -7.38
N LEU A 52 5.26 -2.08 -6.46
CA LEU A 52 5.70 -2.05 -5.07
C LEU A 52 6.78 -3.11 -4.87
N GLU A 53 8.00 -2.66 -4.57
CA GLU A 53 9.13 -3.54 -4.25
C GLU A 53 9.14 -3.83 -2.74
N LEU A 54 9.03 -5.11 -2.39
CA LEU A 54 9.26 -5.62 -1.04
C LEU A 54 10.69 -6.12 -0.95
N THR A 55 11.48 -5.53 -0.04
CA THR A 55 12.81 -6.03 0.32
C THR A 55 12.77 -6.77 1.64
N LEU A 56 13.13 -8.06 1.60
CA LEU A 56 13.30 -8.90 2.79
C LEU A 56 14.80 -9.05 3.08
N ASN A 57 15.27 -8.60 4.24
CA ASN A 57 16.61 -8.97 4.73
C ASN A 57 16.49 -10.23 5.60
N LYS A 58 17.21 -11.29 5.25
CA LYS A 58 17.09 -12.59 5.91
C LYS A 58 17.65 -12.51 7.32
N GLY A 59 16.88 -12.98 8.30
CA GLY A 59 17.22 -12.91 9.71
C GLY A 59 16.89 -11.57 10.39
N ALA A 60 16.26 -10.62 9.69
CA ALA A 60 15.67 -9.47 10.35
C ALA A 60 14.43 -9.90 11.15
N GLU A 61 14.46 -9.69 12.46
CA GLU A 61 13.34 -10.02 13.37
C GLU A 61 12.60 -8.77 13.87
N GLU A 62 13.26 -7.61 13.84
CA GLU A 62 12.71 -6.34 14.28
C GLU A 62 12.09 -5.56 13.12
N LEU A 63 10.95 -4.91 13.39
CA LEU A 63 10.33 -3.99 12.43
C LEU A 63 11.24 -2.79 12.16
N TYR A 64 11.25 -2.35 10.90
CA TYR A 64 11.96 -1.15 10.50
C TYR A 64 11.27 0.11 11.05
N THR A 65 12.06 1.12 11.41
CA THR A 65 11.49 2.43 11.77
C THR A 65 11.20 3.24 10.50
N HIS A 66 10.00 3.82 10.41
CA HIS A 66 9.61 4.69 9.30
C HIS A 66 10.10 6.13 9.45
N GLY A 67 10.66 6.46 10.63
CA GLY A 67 10.96 7.83 11.03
C GLY A 67 9.70 8.71 11.02
N ASN A 68 9.89 10.01 10.79
CA ASN A 68 8.83 11.00 10.64
C ASN A 68 8.75 11.59 9.22
N GLY A 69 9.51 11.02 8.28
CA GLY A 69 9.57 11.48 6.89
C GLY A 69 8.73 10.65 5.91
N TYR A 70 8.46 9.38 6.21
CA TYR A 70 7.59 8.56 5.38
C TYR A 70 6.12 8.98 5.53
N GLY A 71 5.46 9.26 4.40
CA GLY A 71 4.05 9.60 4.33
C GLY A 71 3.18 8.36 4.15
N HIS A 72 3.05 7.91 2.90
CA HIS A 72 2.28 6.75 2.46
C HIS A 72 2.53 6.48 0.96
N ILE A 73 2.08 5.31 0.49
CA ILE A 73 1.67 5.13 -0.91
C ILE A 73 0.15 5.29 -1.00
N ALA A 74 -0.37 5.74 -2.14
CA ALA A 74 -1.80 5.97 -2.32
C ALA A 74 -2.36 5.12 -3.46
N ALA A 75 -3.60 4.69 -3.31
CA ALA A 75 -4.39 4.02 -4.33
C ALA A 75 -5.78 4.66 -4.43
N VAL A 76 -6.38 4.60 -5.61
CA VAL A 76 -7.73 5.08 -5.86
C VAL A 76 -8.73 3.93 -5.80
N VAL A 77 -9.91 4.19 -5.27
CA VAL A 77 -11.05 3.27 -5.22
C VAL A 77 -12.32 4.00 -5.64
N ASP A 78 -13.31 3.27 -6.13
CA ASP A 78 -14.54 3.91 -6.61
C ASP A 78 -15.42 4.47 -5.46
N ASP A 79 -15.44 3.79 -4.31
CA ASP A 79 -16.14 4.23 -3.09
C ASP A 79 -15.34 3.82 -1.85
N ALA A 80 -14.94 4.81 -1.03
CA ALA A 80 -14.09 4.56 0.13
C ALA A 80 -14.81 3.81 1.25
N GLN A 81 -16.12 3.97 1.40
CA GLN A 81 -16.89 3.30 2.44
C GLN A 81 -17.09 1.82 2.09
N VAL A 82 -17.46 1.53 0.84
CA VAL A 82 -17.63 0.16 0.34
C VAL A 82 -16.32 -0.62 0.45
N GLU A 83 -15.21 -0.01 0.05
CA GLU A 83 -13.90 -0.67 0.15
C GLU A 83 -13.49 -0.93 1.59
N ARG A 84 -13.71 0.04 2.49
CA ARG A 84 -13.43 -0.15 3.92
C ARG A 84 -14.21 -1.33 4.49
N GLU A 85 -15.48 -1.47 4.13
CA GLU A 85 -16.33 -2.59 4.56
C GLU A 85 -15.84 -3.94 4.01
N ARG A 86 -15.40 -3.98 2.75
CA ARG A 86 -14.77 -5.17 2.15
C ARG A 86 -13.54 -5.61 2.94
N LEU A 87 -12.66 -4.68 3.28
CA LEU A 87 -11.44 -4.96 4.04
C LEU A 87 -11.72 -5.43 5.47
N LEU A 88 -12.71 -4.82 6.15
CA LEU A 88 -13.16 -5.29 7.47
C LEU A 88 -13.69 -6.72 7.40
N ALA A 89 -14.44 -7.08 6.37
CA ALA A 89 -14.96 -8.43 6.17
C ALA A 89 -13.84 -9.47 5.93
N LEU A 90 -12.70 -9.05 5.38
CA LEU A 90 -11.49 -9.87 5.22
C LEU A 90 -10.64 -9.96 6.50
N GLY A 91 -11.04 -9.28 7.59
CA GLY A 91 -10.34 -9.29 8.87
C GLY A 91 -9.22 -8.26 8.98
N HIS A 92 -9.12 -7.31 8.03
CA HIS A 92 -8.21 -6.19 8.11
C HIS A 92 -8.74 -5.09 9.03
N HIS A 93 -7.89 -4.12 9.36
CA HIS A 93 -8.21 -3.03 10.29
C HIS A 93 -8.01 -1.64 9.65
N PRO A 94 -8.75 -1.29 8.58
CA PRO A 94 -8.71 0.06 8.02
C PRO A 94 -9.23 1.08 9.05
N GLY A 95 -8.65 2.27 9.03
CA GLY A 95 -9.13 3.41 9.80
C GLY A 95 -10.48 3.93 9.32
N ASP A 96 -11.02 4.92 10.00
CA ASP A 96 -12.29 5.54 9.61
C ASP A 96 -12.15 6.35 8.33
N VAL A 97 -13.22 6.35 7.54
CA VAL A 97 -13.35 7.23 6.38
C VAL A 97 -13.38 8.68 6.84
N LYS A 98 -12.56 9.51 6.22
CA LYS A 98 -12.43 10.94 6.47
C LYS A 98 -12.76 11.70 5.21
N GLU A 99 -13.34 12.88 5.41
CA GLU A 99 -13.54 13.86 4.34
C GLU A 99 -12.59 15.03 4.55
N PHE A 100 -11.86 15.38 3.50
CA PHE A 100 -11.09 16.60 3.44
C PHE A 100 -11.84 17.62 2.59
N LYS A 101 -12.20 18.75 3.20
CA LYS A 101 -12.98 19.81 2.58
C LYS A 101 -12.22 21.12 2.59
N ARG A 102 -12.41 21.92 1.53
CA ARG A 102 -11.97 23.31 1.46
C ARG A 102 -13.22 24.18 1.45
N ALA A 103 -13.54 24.78 2.60
CA ALA A 103 -14.88 25.32 2.87
C ALA A 103 -15.94 24.22 2.67
N ASP A 104 -16.92 24.42 1.80
CA ASP A 104 -17.99 23.45 1.55
C ASP A 104 -17.65 22.45 0.43
N ASP A 105 -16.55 22.68 -0.31
CA ASP A 105 -16.15 21.81 -1.41
C ASP A 105 -15.41 20.57 -0.90
N LEU A 106 -15.92 19.39 -1.26
CA LEU A 106 -15.23 18.12 -1.03
C LEU A 106 -13.97 18.05 -1.91
N VAL A 107 -12.80 17.97 -1.27
CA VAL A 107 -11.50 17.80 -1.95
C VAL A 107 -11.17 16.31 -2.08
N ALA A 108 -11.33 15.54 -1.00
CA ALA A 108 -11.08 14.10 -0.99
C ALA A 108 -11.94 13.40 0.05
N ARG A 109 -12.28 12.15 -0.20
CA ARG A 109 -12.75 11.19 0.81
C ARG A 109 -11.80 10.00 0.82
N PHE A 110 -11.31 9.59 1.97
CA PHE A 110 -10.27 8.55 2.06
C PHE A 110 -10.26 7.86 3.42
N PHE A 111 -9.57 6.73 3.50
CA PHE A 111 -9.13 6.15 4.77
C PHE A 111 -7.68 5.69 4.67
N PHE A 112 -7.06 5.48 5.83
CA PHE A 112 -5.73 4.88 5.91
C PHE A 112 -5.83 3.43 6.39
N ILE A 113 -4.94 2.59 5.88
CA ILE A 113 -4.67 1.27 6.42
C ILE A 113 -3.15 1.11 6.58
N GLN A 114 -2.71 0.38 7.59
CA GLN A 114 -1.30 0.03 7.77
C GLN A 114 -1.07 -1.41 7.32
N ASP A 115 0.03 -1.62 6.61
CA ASP A 115 0.52 -2.96 6.33
C ASP A 115 1.03 -3.64 7.62
N PRO A 116 1.37 -4.94 7.58
CA PRO A 116 1.83 -5.67 8.75
C PRO A 116 3.12 -5.15 9.39
N ASP A 117 3.86 -4.30 8.68
CA ASP A 117 5.15 -3.74 9.10
C ASP A 117 5.00 -2.27 9.53
N GLY A 118 3.83 -1.66 9.32
CA GLY A 118 3.42 -0.33 9.78
C GLY A 118 3.44 0.76 8.70
N TYR A 119 3.77 0.43 7.46
CA TYR A 119 3.69 1.34 6.32
C TYR A 119 2.24 1.71 6.06
N LYS A 120 1.99 3.02 5.88
CA LYS A 120 0.64 3.54 5.61
C LYS A 120 0.32 3.48 4.12
N ILE A 121 -0.89 3.05 3.82
CA ILE A 121 -1.52 3.13 2.50
C ILE A 121 -2.74 4.04 2.63
N GLU A 122 -2.84 5.04 1.75
CA GLU A 122 -4.03 5.90 1.61
C GLU A 122 -4.94 5.34 0.53
N MET A 123 -6.20 5.06 0.88
CA MET A 123 -7.23 4.62 -0.06
C MET A 123 -8.15 5.80 -0.34
N LEU A 124 -8.02 6.41 -1.52
CA LEU A 124 -8.73 7.61 -1.95
C LEU A 124 -9.94 7.25 -2.80
N GLU A 125 -11.10 7.82 -2.46
CA GLU A 125 -12.27 7.76 -3.34
C GLU A 125 -12.02 8.58 -4.61
N ARG A 126 -12.40 8.00 -5.74
CA ARG A 126 -12.32 8.61 -7.07
C ARG A 126 -13.12 9.90 -7.10
N HIS A 127 -12.43 11.04 -7.08
CA HIS A 127 -13.04 12.36 -7.08
C HIS A 127 -12.05 13.44 -7.51
N GLY A 128 -12.48 14.32 -8.42
CA GLY A 128 -11.67 15.45 -8.89
C GLY A 128 -10.31 15.02 -9.45
N HIS A 129 -9.21 15.43 -8.80
CA HIS A 129 -7.84 15.10 -9.21
C HIS A 129 -7.47 13.62 -8.99
N TYR A 130 -8.14 12.95 -8.06
CA TYR A 130 -7.85 11.57 -7.70
C TYR A 130 -8.63 10.65 -8.64
N GLN A 131 -7.93 10.10 -9.64
CA GLN A 131 -8.45 9.24 -10.70
C GLN A 131 -7.47 8.09 -10.96
#